data_AF-A0A319CVI1-F1
#
_entry.id   AF-A0A319CVI1-F1
#
_cell.length_a   1.000
_cell.length_b   1.000
_cell.length_c   1.000
_cell.angle_alpha   90.00
_cell.angle_beta   90.00
_cell.angle_gamma   90.00
#
_symmetry.space_group_name_H-M   'P 1'
#
loop_
_entity.id
_entity.type
_entity.pdbx_description
1 polymer ?
#
loop_
_entity_poly.entity_id
_entity_poly.type
_entity_poly.pdbx_seq_one_letter_code
_entity_poly.pdbx_strand_id
1 'polypeptide(L)' 'MASSDLEAATALKAQGNKAFAQHEWPAAIDFYTQAIEKYDKEPTFFSNRAQ' A
#
# COMPACT_ATOMS: atom_id res chain seq x y z
N MET A 1 -8.36 -0.42 18.30
CA MET A 1 -8.70 -0.95 16.96
C MET A 1 -7.77 -0.42 15.85
N ALA A 2 -7.04 0.69 16.05
CA ALA A 2 -6.11 1.22 15.03
C ALA A 2 -4.89 0.32 14.67
N SER A 3 -4.50 -0.63 15.55
CA SER A 3 -3.37 -1.53 15.27
C SER A 3 -3.65 -2.49 14.11
N SER A 4 -4.84 -3.10 14.10
CA SER A 4 -5.18 -4.13 13.11
C SER A 4 -5.33 -3.57 11.70
N ASP A 5 -5.85 -2.35 11.56
CA ASP A 5 -5.99 -1.70 10.26
C ASP A 5 -4.64 -1.25 9.69
N LEU A 6 -3.74 -0.75 10.54
CA LEU A 6 -2.37 -0.42 10.16
C LEU A 6 -1.57 -1.67 9.76
N GLU A 7 -1.70 -2.78 10.49
CA GLU A 7 -1.05 -4.05 10.16
C GLU A 7 -1.55 -4.59 8.81
N ALA A 8 -2.87 -4.57 8.57
CA ALA A 8 -3.46 -4.97 7.29
C ALA A 8 -3.01 -4.06 6.13
N ALA A 9 -2.98 -2.74 6.33
CA ALA A 9 -2.52 -1.78 5.34
C ALA A 9 -1.02 -1.94 5.04
N THR A 10 -0.21 -2.27 6.05
CA THR A 10 1.22 -2.53 5.89
C THR A 10 1.48 -3.80 5.06
N ALA A 11 0.65 -4.84 5.24
CA ALA A 11 0.71 -6.04 4.42
C ALA A 11 0.37 -5.74 2.94
N LEU A 12 -0.64 -4.91 2.69
CA LEU A 12 -0.99 -4.43 1.35
C LEU A 12 0.16 -3.62 0.72
N LYS A 13 0.79 -2.71 1.47
CA LYS A 13 1.99 -2.00 1.01
C LYS A 13 3.10 -2.97 0.62
N ALA A 14 3.35 -4.02 1.40
CA ALA A 14 4.37 -5.00 1.07
C ALA A 14 4.08 -5.74 -0.25
N GLN A 15 2.80 -6.02 -0.53
CA GLN A 15 2.38 -6.57 -1.83
C GLN A 15 2.56 -5.56 -2.96
N GLY A 16 2.22 -4.29 -2.73
CA GLY A 16 2.48 -3.19 -3.66
C GLY A 16 3.97 -3.06 -4.00
N ASN A 17 4.84 -3.09 -3.01
CA ASN A 17 6.30 -3.05 -3.19
C ASN A 17 6.79 -4.24 -4.05
N LYS A 18 6.23 -5.43 -3.83
CA LYS A 18 6.58 -6.64 -4.59
C LYS A 18 6.11 -6.54 -6.05
N ALA A 19 4.92 -5.98 -6.30
CA ALA A 19 4.42 -5.72 -7.66
C ALA A 19 5.27 -4.64 -8.36
N PHE A 20 5.60 -3.56 -7.65
CA PHE A 20 6.46 -2.50 -8.15
C PHE A 20 7.84 -3.01 -8.57
N ALA A 21 8.47 -3.87 -7.75
CA ALA A 21 9.75 -4.50 -8.08
C ALA A 21 9.70 -5.42 -9.32
N GLN A 22 8.50 -5.90 -9.71
CA GLN A 22 8.28 -6.71 -10.91
C GLN A 22 7.85 -5.87 -12.12
N HIS A 23 7.81 -4.53 -11.99
CA HIS A 23 7.27 -3.62 -12.99
C HIS A 23 5.77 -3.80 -13.29
N GLU A 24 5.04 -4.43 -12.36
CA GLU A 24 3.58 -4.59 -12.41
C GLU A 24 2.90 -3.34 -11.84
N TRP A 25 3.09 -2.20 -12.51
CA TRP A 25 2.69 -0.88 -12.01
C TRP A 25 1.20 -0.77 -11.67
N PRO A 26 0.26 -1.25 -12.50
CA PRO A 26 -1.17 -1.18 -12.17
C PRO A 26 -1.51 -1.95 -10.89
N ALA A 27 -0.90 -3.12 -10.69
CA ALA A 27 -1.11 -3.92 -9.49
C ALA A 27 -0.50 -3.25 -8.25
N ALA A 28 0.69 -2.64 -8.39
CA ALA A 28 1.29 -1.87 -7.30
C ALA A 28 0.38 -0.71 -6.84
N ILE A 29 -0.14 0.07 -7.80
CA ILE A 29 -1.05 1.19 -7.55
C ILE A 29 -2.32 0.73 -6.84
N ASP A 30 -2.88 -0.41 -7.26
CA ASP A 30 -4.07 -1.00 -6.63
C ASP A 30 -3.80 -1.39 -5.17
N PHE A 31 -2.70 -2.09 -4.90
CA PHE A 31 -2.33 -2.46 -3.53
C PHE A 31 -2.07 -1.25 -2.62
N TYR A 32 -1.42 -0.20 -3.11
CA TYR A 32 -1.23 1.02 -2.33
C TYR A 32 -2.55 1.77 -2.11
N THR A 33 -3.46 1.75 -3.09
CA THR A 33 -4.79 2.35 -2.94
C THR A 33 -5.60 1.64 -1.86
N GLN A 34 -5.61 0.29 -1.87
CA GLN A 34 -6.24 -0.49 -0.81
C GLN A 34 -5.60 -0.22 0.57
N ALA A 35 -4.28 -0.05 0.64
CA ALA A 35 -3.60 0.30 1.88
C ALA A 35 -4.05 1.67 2.42
N ILE A 36 -4.21 2.67 1.55
CA ILE A 36 -4.73 4.01 1.88
C ILE A 36 -6.17 3.94 2.36
N GLU A 37 -7.05 3.21 1.66
CA GLU A 37 -8.45 3.05 2.06
C GLU A 37 -8.60 2.37 3.43
N LYS A 38 -7.66 1.48 3.77
CA LYS A 38 -7.62 0.81 5.06
C LYS A 38 -7.05 1.70 6.16
N TYR A 39 -5.99 2.44 5.86
CA TYR A 39 -5.30 3.31 6.81
C TYR A 39 -4.65 4.50 6.08
N ASP A 40 -5.34 5.63 6.09
CA ASP A 40 -4.94 6.86 5.39
C ASP A 40 -3.95 7.74 6.18
N LYS A 41 -3.56 7.32 7.38
CA LYS A 41 -2.65 8.08 8.26
C LYS A 41 -1.18 7.74 8.06
N GLU A 42 -0.86 6.79 7.17
CA GLU A 42 0.52 6.40 6.85
C GLU A 42 0.94 7.05 5.53
N PRO A 43 1.82 8.08 5.56
CA PRO A 43 2.22 8.82 4.36
C PRO A 43 2.91 7.96 3.30
N THR A 44 3.61 6.90 3.71
CA THR A 44 4.37 6.07 2.77
C THR A 44 3.50 5.36 1.74
N PHE A 45 2.21 5.09 2.04
CA PHE A 45 1.31 4.48 1.05
C PHE A 45 1.02 5.44 -0.12
N PHE A 46 0.92 6.74 0.14
CA PHE A 46 0.72 7.75 -0.89
C PHE A 46 1.98 7.96 -1.72
N SER A 47 3.14 8.06 -1.07
CA SER A 47 4.43 8.23 -1.75
C SER A 47 4.71 7.05 -2.68
N ASN A 48 4.52 5.82 -2.22
CA ASN A 48 4.79 4.64 -3.03
C ASN A 48 3.82 4.49 -4.21
N ARG A 49 2.58 4.98 -4.09
CA ARG A 49 1.59 4.99 -5.19
C ARG A 49 1.95 5.98 -6.30
N ALA A 50 2.59 7.09 -5.95
CA ALA A 50 2.93 8.17 -6.88
C ALA A 50 4.26 7.95 -7.62
N GLN A 51 5.04 6.96 -7.19
CA GLN A 51 6.38 6.67 -7.68
C GLN A 51 6.36 5.81 -8.95
#